data_AF-A0A5K0Z2Q1-F1
#
_entry.id   AF-A0A5K0Z2Q1-F1
#
_cell.length_a   1.000
_cell.length_b   1.000
_cell.length_c   1.000
_cell.angle_alpha   90.00
_cell.angle_beta   90.00
_cell.angle_gamma   90.00
#
_symmetry.space_group_name_H-M   'P 1'
#
loop_
_entity.id
_entity.type
_entity.pdbx_description
1 polymer ?
#
loop_
_entity_poly.entity_id
_entity_poly.type
_entity_poly.pdbx_seq_one_letter_code
_entity_poly.pdbx_strand_id
1 'polypeptide(L)' 'NEDGGWGFHIEGPSTMFGTALNYVTLRLLGERLEGKESCPLEKARKWILDRGGAIFIPSWGKMWLS' A
#
# COMPACT_ATOMS: atom_id res chain seq x y z
N ASN A 1 8.22 4.05 3.86
CA ASN A 1 9.26 4.74 3.07
C ASN A 1 8.83 6.18 2.78
N GLU A 2 9.78 7.07 2.49
CA GLU A 2 9.51 8.51 2.25
C GLU A 2 8.54 8.75 1.09
N ASP A 3 8.53 7.84 0.11
CA ASP A 3 7.62 7.83 -1.03
C ASP A 3 6.17 7.45 -0.68
N GLY A 4 5.89 7.07 0.57
CA GLY A 4 4.56 6.68 1.04
C GLY A 4 4.23 5.20 0.88
N GLY A 5 5.16 4.38 0.38
CA GLY A 5 5.00 2.95 0.24
C GLY A 5 5.65 2.11 1.35
N TRP A 6 5.46 0.80 1.25
CA TRP A 6 6.08 -0.22 2.12
C TRP A 6 6.80 -1.28 1.30
N GLY A 7 7.96 -1.71 1.81
CA GLY A 7 8.74 -2.79 1.24
C GLY A 7 8.25 -4.19 1.59
N PHE A 8 8.93 -5.19 1.04
CA PHE A 8 8.70 -6.60 1.39
C PHE A 8 9.14 -6.92 2.83
N HIS A 9 10.16 -6.20 3.30
CA HIS A 9 10.66 -6.19 4.68
C HIS A 9 10.97 -4.75 5.09
N ILE A 10 11.28 -4.53 6.38
CA ILE A 10 11.41 -3.19 6.97
C ILE A 10 12.53 -2.34 6.35
N GLU A 11 13.61 -2.96 5.88
CA GLU A 11 14.74 -2.28 5.20
C GLU A 11 14.55 -2.18 3.68
N GLY A 12 13.46 -2.72 3.13
CA GLY A 12 13.27 -2.86 1.69
C GLY A 12 12.66 -1.61 1.04
N PRO A 13 12.97 -1.35 -0.24
CA PRO A 13 12.29 -0.31 -1.00
C PRO A 13 10.80 -0.63 -1.17
N SER A 14 9.99 0.39 -1.43
CA SER A 14 8.54 0.22 -1.60
C SER A 14 8.21 -0.73 -2.74
N THR A 15 7.36 -1.72 -2.46
CA THR A 15 6.90 -2.70 -3.46
C THR A 15 5.39 -2.67 -3.57
N MET A 16 4.84 -3.13 -4.70
CA MET A 16 3.38 -3.24 -4.85
C MET A 16 2.79 -4.23 -3.84
N PHE A 17 3.48 -5.34 -3.57
CA PHE A 17 3.08 -6.32 -2.56
C PHE A 17 2.99 -5.71 -1.16
N GLY A 18 4.09 -5.12 -0.68
CA GLY A 18 4.15 -4.51 0.64
C GLY A 18 3.17 -3.34 0.78
N THR A 19 3.11 -2.46 -0.23
CA THR A 19 2.27 -1.26 -0.14
C THR A 19 0.79 -1.59 -0.21
N ALA A 20 0.36 -2.48 -1.12
CA ALA A 20 -1.05 -2.84 -1.25
C ALA A 20 -1.57 -3.58 -0.02
N LEU A 21 -0.81 -4.55 0.50
CA LEU A 21 -1.24 -5.31 1.68
C LEU A 21 -1.28 -4.44 2.94
N ASN A 22 -0.27 -3.61 3.19
CA ASN A 22 -0.30 -2.70 4.34
C ASN A 22 -1.43 -1.67 4.23
N TYR A 23 -1.68 -1.13 3.03
CA TYR A 23 -2.83 -0.26 2.80
C TYR A 23 -4.15 -0.94 3.15
N VAL A 24 -4.37 -2.19 2.69
CA VAL A 24 -5.58 -2.95 3.01
C VAL A 24 -5.67 -3.27 4.50
N THR A 25 -4.58 -3.69 5.14
CA THR A 25 -4.55 -3.96 6.59
C THR A 25 -4.96 -2.73 7.39
N LEU A 26 -4.39 -1.56 7.10
CA LEU A 26 -4.76 -0.32 7.79
C LEU A 26 -6.24 0.04 7.56
N ARG A 27 -6.77 -0.17 6.35
CA ARG A 27 -8.21 0.01 6.06
C ARG A 27 -9.09 -0.94 6.88
N LEU A 28 -8.67 -2.18 7.07
CA LEU A 28 -9.39 -3.17 7.90
C LEU A 28 -9.34 -2.83 9.38
N LEU A 29 -8.24 -2.22 9.85
CA LEU A 29 -8.10 -1.71 11.22
C LEU A 29 -8.93 -0.44 11.48
N GLY A 30 -9.59 0.10 10.46
CA GLY A 30 -10.47 1.26 10.59
C GLY A 30 -9.79 2.61 10.34
N GLU A 31 -8.54 2.62 9.88
CA GLU A 31 -7.86 3.85 9.47
C GLU A 31 -8.60 4.49 8.30
N ARG A 32 -8.84 5.80 8.41
CA ARG A 32 -9.60 6.57 7.43
C ARG A 32 -8.67 7.43 6.59
N LEU A 33 -9.12 7.73 5.37
CA LEU A 33 -8.53 8.80 4.57
C LEU A 33 -8.97 10.11 5.23
N GLU A 34 -8.06 10.76 5.96
CA GLU A 34 -8.39 11.96 6.75
C GLU A 34 -8.46 13.26 5.92
N GLY A 35 -8.33 13.20 4.60
CA GLY A 35 -8.24 14.37 3.72
C GLY A 35 -6.95 15.17 3.93
N LYS A 36 -6.00 14.62 4.67
CA LYS A 36 -4.72 15.25 4.99
C LYS A 36 -3.66 14.58 4.13
N GLU A 37 -2.95 15.38 3.34
CA GLU A 37 -1.84 14.94 2.49
C GLU A 37 -0.73 14.20 3.26
N SER A 38 -0.65 14.39 4.58
CA SER A 38 0.25 13.69 5.50
C SER A 38 -0.23 12.30 5.93
N CYS A 39 -1.47 11.92 5.65
CA CYS A 39 -2.05 10.64 6.04
C CYS A 39 -1.31 9.48 5.31
N PRO A 40 -0.74 8.51 6.03
CA PRO A 40 -0.05 7.37 5.42
C PRO A 40 -0.93 6.61 4.42
N LEU A 41 -2.23 6.53 4.69
CA LEU A 41 -3.22 5.87 3.84
C LEU A 41 -3.40 6.57 2.48
N GLU A 42 -3.40 7.90 2.46
CA GLU A 42 -3.52 8.69 1.23
C GLU A 42 -2.27 8.57 0.37
N LYS A 43 -1.10 8.68 1.00
CA LYS A 43 0.19 8.50 0.33
C LYS A 43 0.31 7.11 -0.29
N ALA A 44 -0.05 6.08 0.46
CA ALA A 44 -0.03 4.70 -0.04
C ALA A 44 -1.02 4.48 -1.18
N ARG A 45 -2.25 5.01 -1.08
CA ARG A 45 -3.24 4.94 -2.16
C ARG A 45 -2.72 5.61 -3.43
N LYS A 46 -2.17 6.82 -3.32
CA LYS A 46 -1.55 7.54 -4.43
C LYS A 46 -0.40 6.72 -5.04
N TRP A 47 0.50 6.20 -4.19
CA TRP A 47 1.64 5.39 -4.61
C TRP A 47 1.23 4.15 -5.42
N ILE A 48 0.16 3.47 -4.99
CA ILE A 48 -0.42 2.30 -5.68
C ILE A 48 -1.01 2.71 -7.04
N LEU A 49 -1.83 3.76 -7.08
CA LEU A 49 -2.50 4.21 -8.31
C LEU A 49 -1.50 4.72 -9.35
N ASP A 50 -0.50 5.49 -8.94
CA ASP A 50 0.54 6.03 -9.81
C ASP A 50 1.41 4.92 -10.47
N ARG A 51 1.35 3.69 -9.96
CA ARG A 51 2.10 2.51 -10.45
C ARG A 51 1.21 1.44 -11.11
N GLY A 52 0.02 1.83 -11.57
CA GLY A 52 -0.89 0.95 -12.30
C GLY A 52 -1.80 0.10 -11.42
N GLY A 53 -1.84 0.37 -10.11
CA GLY A 53 -2.72 -0.32 -9.18
C GLY A 53 -2.26 -1.73 -8.79
N ALA A 54 -3.10 -2.43 -8.04
CA ALA A 54 -2.80 -3.76 -7.51
C ALA A 54 -2.79 -4.88 -8.56
N ILE A 55 -2.97 -4.58 -9.85
CA ILE A 55 -3.01 -5.58 -10.93
C ILE A 55 -1.67 -6.31 -11.10
N PHE A 56 -0.56 -5.61 -10.82
CA PHE A 56 0.80 -6.13 -10.92
C PHE A 56 1.31 -6.73 -9.61
N ILE A 57 0.43 -6.99 -8.64
CA ILE A 57 0.82 -7.63 -7.38
C ILE A 57 1.30 -9.08 -7.65
N PRO A 58 2.36 -9.55 -6.97
CA PRO A 58 2.81 -10.94 -7.05
C PRO A 58 1.70 -11.94 -6.71
N SER A 59 1.87 -13.21 -7.10
CA SER A 59 0.88 -14.28 -6.92
C SER A 59 0.37 -14.40 -5.47
N TRP A 60 1.27 -14.28 -4.49
CA TRP A 60 0.89 -14.28 -3.07
C TRP A 60 -0.01 -13.10 -2.69
N GLY A 61 0.16 -11.94 -3.32
CA GLY A 61 -0.73 -10.81 -3.07
C GLY A 61 -2.12 -11.03 -3.64
N LYS A 62 -2.21 -11.70 -4.80
CA LYS A 62 -3.51 -12.09 -5.38
C LYS A 62 -4.26 -13.05 -4.47
N MET A 63 -3.56 -14.01 -3.86
CA MET A 63 -4.16 -14.94 -2.89
C MET A 63 -4.84 -14.22 -1.72
N TRP A 64 -4.27 -13.13 -1.23
CA TRP A 64 -4.86 -12.36 -0.11
C TRP A 64 -5.95 -11.37 -0.51
N LEU A 65 -5.98 -10.94 -1.77
CA LEU A 65 -6.92 -9.92 -2.28
C LEU A 65 -8.08 -10.50 -3.10
N SER A 66 -8.15 -11.83 -3.24
CA SER A 66 -9.25 -12.54 -3.91
C SER A 66 -10.28 -13.00 -2.88
#